data_AF-A0A958M7Z1-F1
#
_entry.id   AF-A0A958M7Z1-F1
#
_cell.length_a   1.000
_cell.length_b   1.000
_cell.length_c   1.000
_cell.angle_alpha   90.00
_cell.angle_beta   90.00
_cell.angle_gamma   90.00
#
_symmetry.space_group_name_H-M   'P 1'
#
loop_
_entity.id
_entity.type
_entity.pdbx_description
1 polymer ?
#
loop_
_entity_poly.entity_id
_entity_poly.type
_entity_poly.pdbx_seq_one_letter_code
_entity_poly.pdbx_strand_id
1 'polypeptide(L)' 'MSVLVYTESENGKFKKTAFEVASYAKAIADKTGDTVTALAINAGDVSALGTYGVDKVLHVTDERLRHF' A
#
# COMPACT_ATOMS: atom_id res chain seq x y z
N MET A 1 12.63 -9.17 -6.94
CA MET A 1 11.60 -8.35 -7.63
C MET A 1 10.61 -7.86 -6.58
N SER A 2 9.59 -7.07 -6.96
CA SER A 2 8.64 -6.54 -5.97
C SER A 2 7.20 -6.80 -6.38
N VAL A 3 6.39 -7.23 -5.41
CA VAL A 3 4.93 -7.27 -5.51
C VAL A 3 4.42 -5.85 -5.28
N LEU A 4 3.79 -5.26 -6.32
CA LEU A 4 3.19 -3.94 -6.26
C LEU A 4 1.72 -4.05 -5.85
N VAL A 5 1.31 -3.31 -4.82
CA VAL A 5 -0.09 -3.21 -4.39
C VAL A 5 -0.57 -1.77 -4.43
N TYR A 6 -1.79 -1.55 -4.92
CA TYR A 6 -2.49 -0.28 -4.73
C TYR A 6 -3.28 -0.32 -3.41
N THR A 7 -3.08 0.68 -2.57
CA THR A 7 -3.71 0.79 -1.25
C THR A 7 -4.74 1.91 -1.27
N GLU A 8 -6.01 1.53 -1.41
CA GLU A 8 -7.14 2.47 -1.46
C GLU A 8 -7.31 3.23 -0.14
N SER A 9 -7.52 4.53 -0.24
CA SER A 9 -7.81 5.39 0.91
C SER A 9 -9.04 6.25 0.66
N GLU A 10 -9.76 6.60 1.72
CA GLU A 10 -10.88 7.53 1.70
C GLU A 10 -10.64 8.61 2.74
N ASN A 11 -10.70 9.88 2.32
CA ASN A 11 -10.37 11.03 3.18
C ASN A 11 -9.00 10.88 3.88
N GLY A 12 -8.00 10.38 3.15
CA GLY A 12 -6.65 10.15 3.66
C GLY A 12 -6.52 8.96 4.60
N LYS A 13 -7.56 8.15 4.80
CA LYS A 13 -7.51 6.94 5.65
C LYS A 13 -7.63 5.69 4.81
N PHE A 14 -6.73 4.74 5.01
CA PHE A 14 -6.81 3.46 4.31
C PHE A 14 -8.08 2.71 4.63
N LYS A 15 -8.70 2.14 3.60
CA LYS A 15 -9.79 1.18 3.77
C LYS A 15 -9.23 -0.13 4.31
N LYS A 16 -10.08 -0.92 4.97
CA LYS A 16 -9.69 -2.25 5.51
C LYS A 16 -9.04 -3.14 4.43
N THR A 17 -9.57 -3.07 3.21
CA THR A 17 -9.09 -3.82 2.05
C THR A 17 -7.62 -3.53 1.71
N ALA A 18 -7.14 -2.30 1.94
CA ALA A 18 -5.73 -1.96 1.71
C ALA A 18 -4.78 -2.77 2.61
N PHE A 19 -5.17 -2.99 3.88
CA PHE A 19 -4.38 -3.77 4.82
C PHE A 19 -4.46 -5.28 4.55
N GLU A 20 -5.63 -5.77 4.10
CA GLU A 20 -5.81 -7.16 3.69
C GLU A 20 -4.95 -7.49 2.46
N VAL A 21 -4.96 -6.60 1.46
CA VAL A 21 -4.14 -6.75 0.24
C VAL A 21 -2.64 -6.65 0.57
N ALA A 22 -2.22 -5.73 1.43
CA ALA A 22 -0.83 -5.64 1.89
C ALA A 22 -0.36 -6.94 2.55
N SER A 23 -1.16 -7.48 3.47
CA SER A 23 -0.85 -8.75 4.17
C SER A 23 -0.76 -9.93 3.20
N TYR A 24 -1.66 -9.98 2.22
CA TYR A 24 -1.65 -11.03 1.20
C TYR A 24 -0.44 -10.92 0.27
N ALA A 25 -0.08 -9.70 -0.14
CA ALA A 25 1.12 -9.45 -0.92
C ALA A 25 2.38 -9.84 -0.17
N LYS A 26 2.44 -9.61 1.14
CA LYS A 26 3.55 -10.09 1.99
C LYS A 26 3.67 -11.61 1.94
N ALA A 27 2.57 -12.33 2.10
CA ALA A 27 2.57 -13.79 2.01
C ALA A 27 3.01 -14.32 0.63
N ILE A 28 2.76 -13.59 -0.45
CA ILE A 28 3.27 -13.91 -1.79
C ILE A 28 4.77 -13.62 -1.88
N ALA A 29 5.18 -12.42 -1.48
CA ALA A 29 6.56 -11.96 -1.55
C ALA A 29 7.49 -12.87 -0.73
N ASP A 30 7.06 -13.33 0.44
CA ASP A 30 7.83 -14.26 1.28
C ASP A 30 8.06 -15.61 0.59
N LYS A 31 7.13 -16.08 -0.25
CA LYS A 31 7.29 -17.35 -1.00
C LYS A 31 8.30 -17.25 -2.13
N THR A 32 8.51 -16.04 -2.65
CA THR A 32 9.41 -15.80 -3.79
C THR A 32 10.71 -15.11 -3.38
N GLY A 33 10.88 -14.77 -2.09
CA GLY A 33 12.02 -14.00 -1.60
C GLY A 33 12.03 -12.56 -2.12
N ASP A 34 10.86 -12.02 -2.45
CA ASP A 34 10.65 -10.68 -2.98
C ASP A 34 10.23 -9.70 -1.88
N THR A 35 10.03 -8.43 -2.26
CA THR A 35 9.55 -7.37 -1.37
C THR A 35 8.18 -6.83 -1.79
N VAL A 36 7.47 -6.19 -0.88
CA VAL A 36 6.19 -5.51 -1.14
C VAL A 36 6.41 -4.01 -1.27
N THR A 37 5.97 -3.46 -2.41
CA THR A 37 5.86 -2.01 -2.62
C THR A 37 4.39 -1.63 -2.66
N ALA A 38 3.96 -0.66 -1.86
CA ALA A 38 2.61 -0.10 -1.93
C ALA A 38 2.59 1.22 -2.69
N LEU A 39 1.55 1.44 -3.50
CA LEU A 39 1.19 2.72 -4.07
C LEU A 39 0.03 3.32 -3.26
N ALA A 40 0.31 4.44 -2.60
CA ALA A 40 -0.67 5.21 -1.84
C ALA A 40 -0.89 6.57 -2.53
N ILE A 41 -2.14 6.91 -2.83
CA ILE A 41 -2.50 8.17 -3.48
C ILE A 41 -3.32 8.99 -2.49
N ASN A 42 -2.86 10.22 -2.23
CA ASN A 42 -3.51 11.18 -1.33
C ASN A 42 -3.86 10.59 0.06
N ALA A 43 -3.06 9.62 0.52
CA ALA A 43 -3.22 8.99 1.83
C ALA A 43 -2.56 9.85 2.92
N GLY A 44 -3.08 9.76 4.14
CA GLY A 44 -2.53 10.48 5.29
C GLY A 44 -1.30 9.75 5.86
N ASP A 45 -1.54 8.86 6.82
CA ASP A 45 -0.48 8.11 7.48
C ASP A 45 -0.16 6.80 6.74
N VAL A 46 0.88 6.86 5.91
CA VAL A 46 1.38 5.69 5.16
C VAL A 46 2.18 4.70 6.01
N SER A 47 2.61 5.10 7.21
CA SER A 47 3.43 4.23 8.07
C SER A 47 2.67 3.00 8.57
N ALA A 48 1.34 3.12 8.69
CA ALA A 48 0.44 2.04 9.07
C ALA A 48 0.56 0.80 8.17
N LEU A 49 0.92 0.96 6.88
CA LEU A 49 1.10 -0.15 5.95
C LEU A 49 2.31 -1.04 6.29
N GLY A 50 3.32 -0.50 6.96
CA GLY A 50 4.51 -1.26 7.36
C GLY A 50 4.18 -2.40 8.32
N THR A 51 3.17 -2.21 9.19
CA THR A 51 2.68 -3.27 10.09
C THR A 51 2.07 -4.46 9.35
N TYR A 52 1.66 -4.26 8.09
CA TYR A 52 1.04 -5.30 7.24
C TYR A 52 2.02 -5.85 6.19
N GLY A 53 3.32 -5.65 6.39
CA GLY A 53 4.36 -6.27 5.57
C GLY A 53 4.73 -5.49 4.31
N VAL A 54 4.40 -4.20 4.23
CA VAL A 54 4.88 -3.32 3.16
C VAL A 54 6.30 -2.86 3.46
N ASP A 55 7.24 -3.16 2.55
CA ASP A 55 8.65 -2.79 2.68
C ASP A 55 8.93 -1.36 2.19
N LYS A 56 8.18 -0.91 1.17
CA LYS A 56 8.32 0.43 0.57
C LYS A 56 6.96 1.01 0.21
N VAL A 57 6.78 2.31 0.47
CA VAL A 57 5.60 3.04 0.01
C VAL A 57 6.00 4.08 -1.05
N LEU A 58 5.34 4.04 -2.20
CA LEU A 58 5.29 5.10 -3.19
C LEU A 58 4.09 5.99 -2.84
N HIS A 59 4.35 7.08 -2.15
CA HIS A 59 3.31 8.03 -1.77
C HIS A 59 3.21 9.14 -2.82
N VAL A 60 2.06 9.22 -3.48
CA VAL A 60 1.74 10.26 -4.46
C VAL A 60 0.72 11.22 -3.84
N THR A 61 1.06 12.51 -3.83
CA THR A 61 0.16 13.58 -3.41
C THR A 61 -0.07 14.49 -4.60
N ASP A 62 -1.29 14.47 -5.14
CA ASP A 62 -1.66 15.24 -6.33
C ASP A 62 -3.18 15.48 -6.36
N GLU A 63 -3.58 16.75 -6.41
CA GLU A 63 -4.99 17.17 -6.47
C GLU A 63 -5.71 16.66 -7.72
N ARG A 64 -5.00 16.43 -8.82
CA ARG A 64 -5.57 15.86 -10.05
C ARG A 64 -6.06 14.43 -9.86
N LEU A 65 -5.57 13.75 -8.81
CA LEU A 65 -5.92 12.38 -8.46
C LEU A 65 -6.90 12.30 -7.28
N ARG A 66 -7.59 13.39 -6.92
CA ARG A 66 -8.52 13.42 -5.77
C ARG A 66 -9.68 12.41 -5.86
N HIS A 67 -10.06 11.99 -7.06
CA HIS A 67 -11.16 11.06 -7.30
C HIS A 67 -10.68 9.61 -7.56
N PHE A 68 -9.41 9.33 -7.31
CA PHE A 68 -8.79 8.01 -7.47
C PHE A 68 -8.71 7.27 -6.13
#